data_AF-A0AA96V2Q4-F1
#
_entry.id   AF-A0AA96V2Q4-F1
#
_cell.length_a   1.000
_cell.length_b   1.000
_cell.length_c   1.000
_cell.angle_alpha   90.00
_cell.angle_beta   90.00
_cell.angle_gamma   90.00
#
_symmetry.space_group_name_H-M   'P 1'
#
loop_
_entity.id
_entity.type
_entity.pdbx_description
1 polymer ?
#
loop_
_entity_poly.entity_id
_entity_poly.type
_entity_poly.pdbx_seq_one_letter_code
_entity_poly.pdbx_strand_id
1 'polypeptide(L)'
;MVKKVCVEDMALLPDTSELEDSVNETNPPKRPKPTASSKTSTKSSKPMESVKSQVPMEKHKKIKTGYESYNKPDSSFYIVHFTKSKAPFCKEKENPIRSSVKIDQKNFKSAFNRLESILKSKTIFASMMPWTKASCVCFTECPWTSLIHHAEEYSPFGIGFNKKFIFDSGGGPALYIRSDFENLTEKDKDRWPPGVFNFITPFWPNYTKQVKKLKHVDYTHEREWRVPGNLTFEYQDIEFVVVENYDCIEKIDSELKKEIGIEKFLVMDIYESIEKLWPVHNLSINNQRGEK
;
A
#
# COMPACT_ATOMS: atom_id res chain seq x y z
N MET A 1 -37.61 1.58 8.21
CA MET A 1 -36.67 1.29 9.32
C MET A 1 -35.70 0.19 8.85
N VAL A 2 -34.56 0.58 8.29
CA VAL A 2 -33.51 -0.36 7.89
C VAL A 2 -32.31 -0.05 8.78
N LYS A 3 -31.97 -0.98 9.68
CA LYS A 3 -30.80 -0.88 10.54
C LYS A 3 -29.54 -0.92 9.66
N LYS A 4 -28.72 0.14 9.69
CA LYS A 4 -27.31 0.07 9.28
C LYS A 4 -26.63 -0.95 10.20
N VAL A 5 -26.17 -2.05 9.63
CA VAL A 5 -25.25 -2.96 10.30
C VAL A 5 -23.87 -2.37 10.10
N CYS A 6 -23.33 -1.79 11.18
CA CYS A 6 -21.90 -1.52 11.29
C CYS A 6 -21.16 -2.85 11.12
N VAL A 7 -20.21 -2.91 10.19
CA VAL A 7 -19.26 -4.02 10.10
C VAL A 7 -18.16 -3.75 11.12
N GLU A 8 -18.55 -3.81 12.38
CA GLU A 8 -17.65 -4.10 13.50
C GLU A 8 -17.87 -5.57 13.87
N ASP A 9 -16.77 -6.21 14.28
CA ASP A 9 -16.63 -7.61 14.64
C ASP A 9 -16.28 -8.64 13.55
N MET A 10 -15.42 -9.56 14.00
CA MET A 10 -15.13 -10.90 13.49
C MET A 10 -13.98 -11.06 12.48
N ALA A 11 -13.09 -12.03 12.64
CA ALA A 11 -12.80 -12.96 13.70
C ALA A 11 -11.46 -13.64 13.36
N LEU A 12 -10.87 -14.21 14.40
CA LEU A 12 -9.75 -15.13 14.46
C LEU A 12 -9.67 -16.09 13.26
N LEU A 13 -8.46 -16.33 12.77
CA LEU A 13 -8.15 -17.44 11.88
C LEU A 13 -8.27 -18.75 12.68
N PRO A 14 -8.90 -19.82 12.16
CA PRO A 14 -8.76 -21.13 12.75
C PRO A 14 -7.37 -21.72 12.43
N ASP A 15 -6.78 -22.30 13.46
CA ASP A 15 -5.55 -23.09 13.46
C ASP A 15 -5.74 -24.32 12.57
N THR A 16 -4.83 -24.57 11.63
CA THR A 16 -4.86 -25.76 10.78
C THR A 16 -3.90 -26.81 11.33
N SER A 17 -4.37 -27.56 12.31
CA SER A 17 -3.88 -28.89 12.63
C SER A 17 -5.07 -29.84 12.57
N GLU A 18 -4.86 -31.01 11.96
CA GLU A 18 -5.81 -32.11 11.80
C GLU A 18 -6.76 -32.00 10.60
N LEU A 19 -6.43 -32.78 9.55
CA LEU A 19 -7.28 -33.86 9.06
C LEU A 19 -6.52 -34.59 7.93
N GLU A 20 -5.80 -35.64 8.33
CA GLU A 20 -5.59 -36.81 7.48
C GLU A 20 -6.95 -37.54 7.38
N ASP A 21 -7.43 -37.80 6.16
CA ASP A 21 -7.61 -39.16 5.65
C ASP A 21 -8.52 -39.25 4.42
N SER A 22 -7.95 -39.88 3.40
CA SER A 22 -8.56 -40.94 2.57
C SER A 22 -9.32 -40.60 1.26
N VAL A 23 -8.79 -41.24 0.17
CA VAL A 23 -9.49 -41.83 -1.01
C VAL A 23 -9.94 -40.82 -2.12
N ASN A 24 -9.70 -40.97 -3.44
CA ASN A 24 -9.26 -42.07 -4.30
C ASN A 24 -8.61 -41.57 -5.61
N GLU A 25 -7.89 -42.49 -6.24
CA GLU A 25 -7.20 -42.46 -7.53
C GLU A 25 -8.01 -41.90 -8.72
N THR A 26 -7.36 -41.08 -9.56
CA THR A 26 -7.45 -41.19 -11.03
C THR A 26 -6.13 -40.70 -11.66
N ASN A 27 -5.47 -41.58 -12.41
CA ASN A 27 -4.20 -41.34 -13.11
C ASN A 27 -4.33 -40.33 -14.27
N PRO A 28 -3.40 -39.38 -14.43
CA PRO A 28 -3.21 -38.69 -15.71
C PRO A 28 -2.13 -39.36 -16.58
N PRO A 29 -2.20 -39.22 -17.92
CA PRO A 29 -1.38 -39.98 -18.86
C PRO A 29 0.07 -39.51 -18.92
N LYS A 30 0.97 -40.50 -19.08
CA LYS A 30 2.43 -40.38 -19.21
C LYS A 30 2.83 -39.51 -20.42
N ARG A 31 3.65 -38.48 -20.20
CA ARG A 31 4.46 -37.83 -21.25
C ARG A 31 5.85 -38.47 -21.35
N PRO A 32 6.46 -38.52 -22.55
CA PRO A 32 7.68 -39.27 -22.80
C PRO A 32 8.94 -38.58 -22.25
N LYS A 33 9.85 -39.40 -21.71
CA LYS A 33 11.19 -39.03 -21.23
C LYS A 33 12.08 -38.56 -22.40
N PRO A 34 12.89 -37.51 -22.22
CA PRO A 34 14.10 -37.34 -23.01
C PRO A 34 15.25 -38.17 -22.41
N THR A 35 16.03 -38.69 -23.34
CA THR A 35 17.17 -39.59 -23.27
C THR A 35 18.34 -39.10 -22.41
N ALA A 36 18.97 -40.05 -21.72
CA ALA A 36 20.24 -39.90 -21.04
C ALA A 36 21.41 -39.80 -22.04
N SER A 37 22.32 -38.86 -21.79
CA SER A 37 23.67 -38.82 -22.36
C SER A 37 24.64 -38.65 -21.19
N SER A 38 25.28 -39.76 -20.80
CA SER A 38 26.43 -39.78 -19.93
C SER A 38 27.69 -39.48 -20.74
N LYS A 39 28.57 -38.63 -20.21
CA LYS A 39 30.03 -38.75 -20.38
C LYS A 39 30.74 -37.89 -19.34
N THR A 40 31.52 -38.60 -18.53
CA THR A 40 32.54 -38.14 -17.60
C THR A 40 33.70 -37.45 -18.33
N SER A 41 34.24 -36.37 -17.78
CA SER A 41 35.70 -36.15 -17.77
C SER A 41 36.09 -35.11 -16.71
N THR A 42 37.12 -35.48 -15.94
CA THR A 42 37.86 -34.69 -14.97
C THR A 42 38.82 -33.72 -15.66
N LYS A 43 38.93 -32.47 -15.16
CA LYS A 43 40.21 -31.72 -15.09
C LYS A 43 40.12 -30.37 -14.35
N SER A 44 40.91 -30.30 -13.29
CA SER A 44 41.88 -29.24 -12.95
C SER A 44 41.48 -27.76 -12.99
N SER A 45 41.54 -27.19 -11.79
CA SER A 45 41.58 -25.78 -11.36
C SER A 45 42.36 -24.78 -12.23
N LYS A 46 41.74 -23.61 -12.47
CA LYS A 46 42.37 -22.28 -12.58
C LYS A 46 41.42 -21.22 -11.99
N PRO A 47 41.93 -20.12 -11.40
CA PRO A 47 41.12 -19.10 -10.73
C PRO A 47 40.42 -18.19 -11.75
N MET A 48 39.12 -17.96 -11.57
CA MET A 48 38.30 -17.09 -12.43
C MET A 48 38.60 -15.62 -12.18
N GLU A 49 39.16 -14.96 -13.19
CA GLU A 49 39.08 -13.51 -13.38
C GLU A 49 37.62 -13.09 -13.53
N SER A 50 37.29 -11.92 -12.99
CA SER A 50 35.97 -11.30 -13.04
C SER A 50 35.53 -11.00 -14.48
N VAL A 51 34.69 -11.86 -15.04
CA VAL A 51 34.01 -11.60 -16.31
C VAL A 51 32.91 -10.57 -16.06
N LYS A 52 33.15 -9.33 -16.45
CA LYS A 52 32.10 -8.31 -16.60
C LYS A 52 31.15 -8.79 -17.71
N SER A 53 30.00 -9.35 -17.34
CA SER A 53 28.93 -9.64 -18.29
C SER A 53 28.29 -8.33 -18.73
N GLN A 54 28.81 -7.74 -19.81
CA GLN A 54 28.09 -6.72 -20.55
C GLN A 54 26.96 -7.41 -21.33
N VAL A 55 25.78 -7.50 -20.73
CA VAL A 55 24.56 -7.76 -21.49
C VAL A 55 24.33 -6.52 -22.37
N PRO A 56 24.28 -6.65 -23.71
CA PRO A 56 23.99 -5.52 -24.57
C PRO A 56 22.57 -5.05 -24.27
N MET A 57 22.42 -3.84 -23.72
CA MET A 57 21.10 -3.19 -23.66
C MET A 57 20.64 -2.97 -25.10
N GLU A 58 19.66 -3.76 -25.54
CA GLU A 58 18.91 -3.47 -26.75
C GLU A 58 18.42 -2.02 -26.67
N LYS A 59 18.72 -1.25 -27.72
CA LYS A 59 18.26 0.12 -27.87
C LYS A 59 16.74 0.10 -27.99
N HIS A 60 16.04 0.11 -26.86
CA HIS A 60 14.60 0.29 -26.84
C HIS A 60 14.29 1.58 -27.60
N LYS A 61 13.61 1.44 -28.74
CA LYS A 61 13.09 2.55 -29.52
C LYS A 61 12.36 3.47 -28.54
N LYS A 62 12.81 4.72 -28.40
CA LYS A 62 12.08 5.75 -27.65
C LYS A 62 10.70 5.89 -28.28
N ILE A 63 9.71 5.20 -27.71
CA ILE A 63 8.32 5.47 -28.00
C ILE A 63 8.06 6.85 -27.39
N LYS A 64 8.06 7.90 -28.22
CA LYS A 64 7.56 9.20 -27.81
C LYS A 64 6.05 9.08 -27.65
N THR A 65 5.60 8.65 -26.49
CA THR A 65 4.21 8.81 -26.09
C THR A 65 4.01 10.28 -25.76
N GLY A 66 3.52 11.06 -26.73
CA GLY A 66 3.20 12.49 -26.56
C GLY A 66 1.95 12.70 -25.70
N TYR A 67 1.95 12.19 -24.46
CA TYR A 67 0.92 12.54 -23.49
C TYR A 67 1.40 13.76 -22.71
N GLU A 68 0.98 14.93 -23.15
CA GLU A 68 0.93 16.10 -22.28
C GLU A 68 0.06 15.75 -21.06
N SER A 69 0.51 16.20 -19.89
CA SER A 69 -0.14 15.93 -18.62
C SER A 69 -1.47 16.70 -18.58
N TYR A 70 -2.55 16.10 -19.09
CA TYR A 70 -3.88 16.69 -18.97
C TYR A 70 -4.27 16.67 -17.50
N ASN A 71 -4.55 17.87 -16.96
CA ASN A 71 -5.07 18.02 -15.60
C ASN A 71 -6.50 17.46 -15.59
N LYS A 72 -6.65 16.21 -15.15
CA LYS A 72 -7.96 15.56 -15.06
C LYS A 72 -8.47 15.67 -13.63
N PRO A 73 -9.76 16.01 -13.42
CA PRO A 73 -10.30 16.19 -12.07
C PRO A 73 -10.31 14.89 -11.23
N ASP A 74 -10.24 13.72 -11.87
CA ASP A 74 -10.27 12.40 -11.26
C ASP A 74 -8.89 11.79 -10.98
N SER A 75 -7.81 12.51 -11.32
CA SER A 75 -6.42 12.08 -11.19
C SER A 75 -5.57 13.17 -10.54
N SER A 76 -4.71 12.79 -9.61
CA SER A 76 -3.73 13.65 -8.96
C SER A 76 -2.31 13.21 -9.30
N PHE A 77 -1.38 14.17 -9.40
CA PHE A 77 0.05 13.86 -9.42
C PHE A 77 0.60 13.53 -8.04
N TYR A 78 -0.24 13.64 -7.01
CA TYR A 78 0.14 13.45 -5.63
C TYR A 78 -0.58 12.26 -5.00
N ILE A 79 0.13 11.60 -4.10
CA ILE A 79 -0.40 10.49 -3.30
C ILE A 79 -0.09 10.73 -1.83
N VAL A 80 -0.93 10.21 -0.96
CA VAL A 80 -0.89 10.51 0.49
C VAL A 80 -0.71 9.23 1.29
N HIS A 81 0.22 9.28 2.24
CA HIS A 81 0.29 8.31 3.33
C HIS A 81 -0.48 8.87 4.53
N PHE A 82 -1.69 8.38 4.77
CA PHE A 82 -2.46 8.74 5.96
C PHE A 82 -1.98 7.95 7.17
N THR A 83 -1.87 8.64 8.31
CA THR A 83 -1.67 7.97 9.58
C THR A 83 -3.02 7.52 10.16
N LYS A 84 -2.99 6.55 11.08
CA LYS A 84 -4.18 6.03 11.77
C LYS A 84 -3.88 5.92 13.25
N SER A 85 -4.87 6.09 14.13
CA SER A 85 -4.70 5.81 15.58
C SER A 85 -4.82 4.32 15.92
N LYS A 86 -4.94 3.44 14.92
CA LYS A 86 -5.16 1.99 15.08
C LYS A 86 -3.84 1.20 15.00
N ALA A 87 -3.83 -0.01 15.54
CA ALA A 87 -2.71 -0.93 15.38
C ALA A 87 -2.48 -1.29 13.89
N PRO A 88 -1.26 -1.69 13.49
CA PRO A 88 -1.03 -2.28 12.17
C PRO A 88 -1.97 -3.45 11.90
N PHE A 89 -2.46 -3.55 10.66
CA PHE A 89 -3.43 -4.58 10.29
C PHE A 89 -2.86 -6.00 10.46
N CYS A 90 -1.64 -6.24 9.96
CA CYS A 90 -0.98 -7.53 10.12
C CYS A 90 -0.35 -7.68 11.52
N LYS A 91 -0.84 -8.67 12.27
CA LYS A 91 -0.44 -8.97 13.67
C LYS A 91 0.66 -10.03 13.80
N GLU A 92 1.39 -10.34 12.75
CA GLU A 92 2.54 -11.25 12.81
C GLU A 92 3.74 -10.59 13.51
N LYS A 93 4.67 -11.39 14.04
CA LYS A 93 5.81 -10.89 14.83
C LYS A 93 6.89 -10.26 13.95
N GLU A 94 6.97 -10.73 12.72
CA GLU A 94 7.93 -10.40 11.67
C GLU A 94 7.59 -9.09 10.96
N ASN A 95 6.39 -8.53 11.21
CA ASN A 95 5.95 -7.28 10.61
C ASN A 95 6.92 -6.13 10.98
N PRO A 96 7.62 -5.49 10.01
CA PRO A 96 8.69 -4.54 10.29
C PRO A 96 8.28 -3.38 11.18
N ILE A 97 7.06 -2.86 10.99
CA ILE A 97 6.50 -1.75 11.78
C ILE A 97 6.36 -2.11 13.27
N ARG A 98 6.40 -3.39 13.66
CA ARG A 98 6.33 -3.75 15.08
C ARG A 98 7.60 -3.41 15.82
N SER A 99 8.76 -3.34 15.17
CA SER A 99 9.98 -2.90 15.85
C SER A 99 9.87 -1.42 16.23
N SER A 100 9.33 -0.58 15.34
CA SER A 100 9.05 0.82 15.62
C SER A 100 7.85 1.01 16.57
N VAL A 101 6.83 0.14 16.51
CA VAL A 101 5.64 0.19 17.37
C VAL A 101 5.83 -0.53 18.72
N LYS A 102 6.85 -1.39 18.91
CA LYS A 102 7.17 -2.05 20.20
C LYS A 102 7.60 -1.03 21.27
N ILE A 103 8.12 0.12 20.85
CA ILE A 103 8.35 1.28 21.73
C ILE A 103 7.01 1.85 22.26
N ASP A 104 5.89 1.60 21.57
CA ASP A 104 4.56 2.21 21.78
C ASP A 104 3.45 1.23 22.20
N GLN A 105 3.73 -0.04 22.53
CA GLN A 105 2.66 -1.02 22.84
C GLN A 105 1.79 -0.68 24.07
N LYS A 106 2.24 0.23 24.94
CA LYS A 106 1.43 0.76 26.05
C LYS A 106 0.62 2.00 25.69
N ASN A 107 0.97 2.71 24.61
CA ASN A 107 0.35 3.95 24.17
C ASN A 107 0.26 3.93 22.65
N PHE A 108 -0.88 3.49 22.08
CA PHE A 108 -1.12 3.76 20.67
C PHE A 108 -1.06 5.28 20.46
N LYS A 109 0.06 5.76 19.90
CA LYS A 109 0.20 7.15 19.49
C LYS A 109 -0.99 7.51 18.61
N SER A 110 -1.62 8.65 18.94
CA SER A 110 -2.63 9.26 18.08
C SER A 110 -2.09 9.39 16.65
N ALA A 111 -2.99 9.43 15.67
CA ALA A 111 -2.63 9.67 14.28
C ALA A 111 -1.70 10.90 14.12
N PHE A 112 -1.98 11.98 14.86
CA PHE A 112 -1.12 13.15 14.96
C PHE A 112 0.31 12.82 15.46
N ASN A 113 0.44 12.10 16.58
CA ASN A 113 1.76 11.73 17.12
C ASN A 113 2.56 10.85 16.16
N ARG A 114 1.89 10.03 15.34
CA ARG A 114 2.56 9.25 14.29
C ARG A 114 3.03 10.14 13.15
N LEU A 115 2.21 11.11 12.74
CA LEU A 115 2.60 12.11 11.75
C LEU A 115 3.86 12.84 12.22
N GLU A 116 3.86 13.36 13.45
CA GLU A 116 5.05 14.00 14.02
C GLU A 116 6.27 13.09 14.04
N SER A 117 6.10 11.82 14.43
CA SER A 117 7.21 10.86 14.47
C SER A 117 7.79 10.62 13.07
N ILE A 118 6.95 10.56 12.04
CA ILE A 118 7.38 10.41 10.65
C ILE A 118 8.12 11.67 10.20
N LEU A 119 7.59 12.86 10.47
CA LEU A 119 8.24 14.13 10.12
C LEU A 119 9.62 14.26 10.78
N LYS A 120 9.73 13.94 12.07
CA LYS A 120 11.01 13.99 12.82
C LYS A 120 12.03 12.96 12.33
N SER A 121 11.58 11.74 12.04
CA SER A 121 12.47 10.64 11.63
C SER A 121 12.73 10.58 10.13
N LYS A 122 12.00 11.38 9.33
CA LYS A 122 12.08 11.40 7.87
C LYS A 122 11.88 10.02 7.23
N THR A 123 11.14 9.15 7.92
CA THR A 123 10.99 7.74 7.54
C THR A 123 9.56 7.27 7.77
N ILE A 124 8.97 6.66 6.74
CA ILE A 124 7.74 5.88 6.85
C ILE A 124 8.12 4.40 6.89
N PHE A 125 7.78 3.74 8.00
CA PHE A 125 8.07 2.33 8.18
C PHE A 125 7.07 1.46 7.41
N ALA A 126 7.61 0.45 6.71
CA ALA A 126 6.83 -0.54 5.98
C ALA A 126 5.96 -1.36 6.93
N SER A 127 4.76 -1.69 6.47
CA SER A 127 3.89 -2.65 7.15
C SER A 127 3.69 -3.89 6.28
N MET A 128 3.57 -5.04 6.93
CA MET A 128 3.35 -6.30 6.24
C MET A 128 1.91 -6.44 5.75
N MET A 129 1.75 -6.83 4.49
CA MET A 129 0.46 -7.07 3.84
C MET A 129 -0.11 -8.43 4.27
N PRO A 130 -1.43 -8.52 4.52
CA PRO A 130 -2.01 -9.73 5.09
C PRO A 130 -2.04 -10.92 4.13
N TRP A 131 -2.15 -10.69 2.82
CA TRP A 131 -2.28 -11.74 1.80
C TRP A 131 -0.95 -12.17 1.15
N THR A 132 -0.01 -11.27 0.89
CA THR A 132 1.29 -11.63 0.28
C THR A 132 2.42 -11.80 1.30
N LYS A 133 2.24 -11.33 2.54
CA LYS A 133 3.29 -11.18 3.56
C LYS A 133 4.47 -10.29 3.11
N ALA A 134 4.36 -9.63 1.96
CA ALA A 134 5.32 -8.62 1.54
C ALA A 134 5.14 -7.36 2.40
N SER A 135 6.22 -6.61 2.63
CA SER A 135 6.18 -5.40 3.44
C SER A 135 6.38 -4.15 2.60
N CYS A 136 5.48 -3.18 2.72
CA CYS A 136 5.53 -1.94 1.96
C CYS A 136 4.96 -0.76 2.74
N VAL A 137 5.31 0.44 2.31
CA VAL A 137 4.55 1.66 2.63
C VAL A 137 3.44 1.81 1.60
N CYS A 138 2.21 2.02 2.07
CA CYS A 138 1.05 2.23 1.21
C CYS A 138 0.66 3.71 1.17
N PHE A 139 0.19 4.14 0.01
CA PHE A 139 -0.30 5.47 -0.29
C PHE A 139 -1.64 5.35 -1.01
N THR A 140 -2.48 6.37 -0.89
CA THR A 140 -3.74 6.49 -1.63
C THR A 140 -3.66 7.71 -2.54
N GLU A 141 -4.17 7.59 -3.76
CA GLU A 141 -4.27 8.74 -4.65
C GLU A 141 -5.48 9.59 -4.27
N CYS A 142 -5.21 10.85 -3.97
CA CYS A 142 -6.14 11.70 -3.27
C CYS A 142 -6.46 12.97 -4.08
N PRO A 143 -7.28 12.89 -5.15
CA PRO A 143 -7.92 14.07 -5.71
C PRO A 143 -8.81 14.73 -4.65
N TRP A 144 -9.13 16.00 -4.87
CA TRP A 144 -9.89 16.82 -3.93
C TRP A 144 -11.14 16.11 -3.38
N THR A 145 -11.89 15.44 -4.25
CA THR A 145 -13.16 14.79 -3.92
C THR A 145 -13.03 13.60 -2.98
N SER A 146 -11.89 12.89 -3.00
CA SER A 146 -11.67 11.75 -2.12
C SER A 146 -10.91 12.12 -0.83
N LEU A 147 -10.29 13.31 -0.76
CA LEU A 147 -9.53 13.75 0.42
C LEU A 147 -10.36 13.74 1.69
N ILE A 148 -11.59 14.25 1.66
CA ILE A 148 -12.46 14.29 2.84
C ILE A 148 -12.82 12.86 3.29
N HIS A 149 -13.22 11.99 2.36
CA HIS A 149 -13.54 10.59 2.68
C HIS A 149 -12.32 9.82 3.23
N HIS A 150 -11.13 10.02 2.67
CA HIS A 150 -9.92 9.39 3.21
C HIS A 150 -9.54 9.97 4.58
N ALA A 151 -9.72 11.27 4.81
CA ALA A 151 -9.50 11.87 6.11
C ALA A 151 -10.47 11.31 7.17
N GLU A 152 -11.72 11.04 6.81
CA GLU A 152 -12.71 10.39 7.69
C GLU A 152 -12.37 8.91 7.96
N GLU A 153 -12.04 8.13 6.92
CA GLU A 153 -11.78 6.70 7.03
C GLU A 153 -10.43 6.37 7.68
N TYR A 154 -9.42 7.22 7.43
CA TYR A 154 -8.08 7.04 7.98
C TYR A 154 -7.84 7.87 9.22
N SER A 155 -7.66 9.16 9.00
CA SER A 155 -7.64 10.25 9.97
C SER A 155 -7.30 11.52 9.19
N PRO A 156 -7.57 12.72 9.72
CA PRO A 156 -7.19 13.97 9.07
C PRO A 156 -5.68 14.28 9.20
N PHE A 157 -4.82 13.25 9.17
CA PHE A 157 -3.38 13.38 9.30
C PHE A 157 -2.65 12.54 8.25
N GLY A 158 -1.77 13.16 7.47
CA GLY A 158 -1.05 12.46 6.41
C GLY A 158 0.05 13.29 5.77
N ILE A 159 0.89 12.63 4.96
CA ILE A 159 1.98 13.27 4.21
C ILE A 159 1.81 12.95 2.73
N GLY A 160 1.78 14.01 1.92
CA GLY A 160 1.63 13.97 0.47
C GLY A 160 2.97 14.07 -0.26
N PHE A 161 3.14 13.24 -1.28
CA PHE A 161 4.34 13.19 -2.13
C PHE A 161 3.96 13.20 -3.60
N ASN A 162 4.87 13.68 -4.44
CA ASN A 162 4.75 13.57 -5.89
C ASN A 162 4.91 12.11 -6.33
N LYS A 163 4.06 11.64 -7.25
CA LYS A 163 4.16 10.31 -7.86
C LYS A 163 5.53 10.06 -8.47
N LYS A 164 6.19 11.09 -9.01
CA LYS A 164 7.56 10.99 -9.54
C LYS A 164 8.55 10.55 -8.45
N PHE A 165 8.56 11.22 -7.30
CA PHE A 165 9.43 10.87 -6.18
C PHE A 165 9.18 9.43 -5.69
N ILE A 166 7.89 9.05 -5.59
CA ILE A 166 7.50 7.72 -5.14
C ILE A 166 7.93 6.65 -6.15
N PHE A 167 7.78 6.91 -7.44
CA PHE A 167 8.22 6.00 -8.49
C PHE A 167 9.75 5.87 -8.53
N ASP A 168 10.47 6.98 -8.40
CA ASP A 168 11.94 7.00 -8.32
C ASP A 168 12.45 6.24 -7.08
N SER A 169 11.64 6.16 -6.02
CA SER A 169 11.90 5.37 -4.81
C SER A 169 11.58 3.87 -4.96
N GLY A 170 11.31 3.40 -6.18
CA GLY A 170 10.94 2.00 -6.47
C GLY A 170 9.47 1.69 -6.18
N GLY A 171 8.64 2.72 -5.99
CA GLY A 171 7.21 2.58 -5.80
C GLY A 171 6.41 2.52 -7.09
N GLY A 172 5.11 2.27 -6.96
CA GLY A 172 4.20 2.13 -8.09
C GLY A 172 2.76 1.79 -7.67
N PRO A 173 1.82 1.79 -8.62
CA PRO A 173 0.43 1.45 -8.35
C PRO A 173 0.28 -0.01 -7.91
N ALA A 174 -0.69 -0.26 -7.04
CA ALA A 174 -1.09 -1.61 -6.67
C ALA A 174 -1.70 -2.35 -7.87
N LEU A 175 -1.44 -3.65 -7.96
CA LEU A 175 -1.90 -4.56 -8.99
C LEU A 175 -3.07 -5.38 -8.43
N TYR A 176 -4.29 -5.02 -8.83
CA TYR A 176 -5.49 -5.76 -8.47
C TYR A 176 -5.63 -6.98 -9.36
N ILE A 177 -5.57 -8.17 -8.74
CA ILE A 177 -5.66 -9.44 -9.45
C ILE A 177 -6.84 -10.21 -8.92
N ARG A 178 -7.63 -10.81 -9.82
CA ARG A 178 -8.80 -11.59 -9.42
C ARG A 178 -8.39 -12.72 -8.48
N SER A 179 -9.14 -12.88 -7.39
CA SER A 179 -8.85 -13.88 -6.35
C SER A 179 -8.96 -15.33 -6.83
N ASP A 180 -9.60 -15.59 -7.98
CA ASP A 180 -9.69 -16.91 -8.59
C ASP A 180 -8.52 -17.25 -9.52
N PHE A 181 -7.53 -16.36 -9.68
CA PHE A 181 -6.30 -16.71 -10.38
C PHE A 181 -5.42 -17.55 -9.44
N GLU A 182 -5.48 -18.88 -9.60
CA GLU A 182 -4.94 -19.91 -8.70
C GLU A 182 -3.40 -19.91 -8.49
N ASN A 183 -2.65 -18.93 -9.00
CA ASN A 183 -1.17 -18.94 -9.01
C ASN A 183 -0.53 -17.69 -8.35
N LEU A 184 -1.24 -17.03 -7.45
CA LEU A 184 -0.69 -15.97 -6.58
C LEU A 184 -0.25 -16.55 -5.24
N THR A 185 0.39 -17.72 -5.28
CA THR A 185 0.87 -18.38 -4.07
C THR A 185 2.36 -18.21 -3.92
N GLU A 186 2.84 -18.42 -2.71
CA GLU A 186 4.27 -18.42 -2.39
C GLU A 186 5.10 -19.36 -3.28
N LYS A 187 4.47 -20.42 -3.79
CA LYS A 187 5.08 -21.44 -4.65
C LYS A 187 5.45 -20.94 -6.04
N ASP A 188 4.82 -19.85 -6.50
CA ASP A 188 5.12 -19.23 -7.80
C ASP A 188 6.06 -18.02 -7.66
N LYS A 189 6.57 -17.71 -6.46
CA LYS A 189 7.48 -16.56 -6.23
C LYS A 189 8.65 -16.52 -7.22
N ASP A 190 9.21 -17.68 -7.55
CA ASP A 190 10.35 -17.82 -8.47
C ASP A 190 10.01 -17.49 -9.94
N ARG A 191 8.72 -17.44 -10.31
CA ARG A 191 8.26 -17.08 -11.65
C ARG A 191 8.05 -15.59 -11.83
N TRP A 192 7.96 -14.84 -10.73
CA TRP A 192 7.75 -13.40 -10.76
C TRP A 192 9.05 -12.66 -10.46
N PRO A 193 9.25 -11.47 -11.05
CA PRO A 193 10.33 -10.60 -10.64
C PRO A 193 10.29 -10.34 -9.11
N PRO A 194 11.45 -10.28 -8.44
CA PRO A 194 11.52 -9.95 -7.02
C PRO A 194 10.75 -8.66 -6.70
N GLY A 195 9.99 -8.66 -5.60
CA GLY A 195 9.24 -7.49 -5.13
C GLY A 195 7.86 -7.28 -5.76
N VAL A 196 7.47 -8.04 -6.80
CA VAL A 196 6.13 -7.90 -7.41
C VAL A 196 5.00 -8.15 -6.40
N PHE A 197 5.22 -9.05 -5.44
CA PHE A 197 4.26 -9.34 -4.37
C PHE A 197 3.99 -8.16 -3.42
N ASN A 198 4.85 -7.14 -3.40
CA ASN A 198 4.56 -5.90 -2.70
C ASN A 198 3.38 -5.15 -3.35
N PHE A 199 3.20 -5.27 -4.67
CA PHE A 199 2.17 -4.54 -5.40
C PHE A 199 0.85 -5.29 -5.53
N ILE A 200 0.84 -6.61 -5.37
CA ILE A 200 -0.36 -7.42 -5.60
C ILE A 200 -1.43 -7.18 -4.52
N THR A 201 -2.70 -7.08 -4.94
CA THR A 201 -3.89 -7.05 -4.08
C THR A 201 -4.95 -7.99 -4.67
N PRO A 202 -5.54 -8.91 -3.88
CA PRO A 202 -6.64 -9.73 -4.37
C PRO A 202 -7.87 -8.86 -4.63
N PHE A 203 -8.60 -9.15 -5.69
CA PHE A 203 -9.81 -8.45 -6.10
C PHE A 203 -10.97 -9.43 -6.25
N TRP A 204 -12.01 -9.21 -5.45
CA TRP A 204 -13.24 -9.99 -5.46
C TRP A 204 -14.43 -9.13 -4.99
N PRO A 205 -15.04 -8.32 -5.86
CA PRO A 205 -16.03 -7.34 -5.44
C PRO A 205 -17.35 -7.99 -5.01
N ASN A 206 -18.16 -7.24 -4.24
CA ASN A 206 -19.44 -7.73 -3.68
C ASN A 206 -20.53 -7.98 -4.73
N TYR A 207 -20.42 -7.38 -5.92
CA TYR A 207 -21.33 -7.61 -7.04
C TYR A 207 -21.03 -8.90 -7.80
N THR A 208 -20.00 -9.67 -7.39
CA THR A 208 -19.73 -11.00 -7.95
C THR A 208 -20.61 -12.06 -7.30
N LYS A 209 -20.86 -13.15 -8.04
CA LYS A 209 -21.47 -14.35 -7.44
C LYS A 209 -20.50 -14.90 -6.39
N GLN A 210 -21.01 -15.15 -5.19
CA GLN A 210 -20.19 -15.69 -4.12
C GLN A 210 -19.75 -17.12 -4.46
N VAL A 211 -18.45 -17.30 -4.65
CA VAL A 211 -17.83 -18.62 -4.76
C VAL A 211 -17.43 -19.04 -3.34
N LYS A 212 -17.86 -20.24 -2.92
CA LYS A 212 -17.51 -20.79 -1.61
C LYS A 212 -15.97 -20.73 -1.46
N LYS A 213 -15.49 -20.09 -0.39
CA LYS A 213 -14.07 -19.83 0.00
C LYS A 213 -13.51 -18.43 -0.33
N LEU A 214 -14.10 -17.64 -1.23
CA LEU A 214 -13.57 -16.31 -1.57
C LEU A 214 -14.29 -15.21 -0.79
N LYS A 215 -13.54 -14.46 0.02
CA LYS A 215 -14.03 -13.25 0.71
C LYS A 215 -14.11 -12.08 -0.26
N HIS A 216 -15.06 -11.18 -0.04
CA HIS A 216 -15.12 -9.95 -0.82
C HIS A 216 -13.96 -9.02 -0.47
N VAL A 217 -13.25 -8.56 -1.50
CA VAL A 217 -12.14 -7.61 -1.38
C VAL A 217 -12.21 -6.65 -2.56
N ASP A 218 -12.49 -5.37 -2.29
CA ASP A 218 -12.48 -4.32 -3.31
C ASP A 218 -11.93 -3.02 -2.70
N TYR A 219 -10.68 -2.74 -3.03
CA TYR A 219 -10.01 -1.48 -2.68
C TYR A 219 -9.69 -0.65 -3.93
N THR A 220 -10.36 -0.90 -5.07
CA THR A 220 -10.03 -0.21 -6.33
C THR A 220 -10.25 1.30 -6.25
N HIS A 221 -11.19 1.73 -5.40
CA HIS A 221 -11.46 3.14 -5.10
C HIS A 221 -10.30 3.87 -4.41
N GLU A 222 -9.42 3.14 -3.69
CA GLU A 222 -8.24 3.72 -3.04
C GLU A 222 -7.16 4.14 -4.05
N ARG A 223 -7.22 3.63 -5.30
CA ARG A 223 -6.16 3.85 -6.31
C ARG A 223 -4.76 3.74 -5.67
N GLU A 224 -4.56 2.64 -4.95
CA GLU A 224 -3.46 2.47 -4.01
C GLU A 224 -2.10 2.48 -4.74
N TRP A 225 -1.10 3.09 -4.11
CA TRP A 225 0.31 3.04 -4.51
C TRP A 225 1.14 2.45 -3.38
N ARG A 226 2.26 1.82 -3.71
CA ARG A 226 3.12 1.15 -2.73
C ARG A 226 4.58 1.40 -3.01
N VAL A 227 5.38 1.43 -1.95
CA VAL A 227 6.85 1.39 -1.99
C VAL A 227 7.30 0.15 -1.22
N PRO A 228 8.03 -0.80 -1.83
CA PRO A 228 8.61 -1.94 -1.12
C PRO A 228 9.59 -1.49 -0.02
N GLY A 229 9.45 -2.02 1.20
CA GLY A 229 10.29 -1.61 2.32
C GLY A 229 9.93 -0.23 2.90
N ASN A 230 10.82 0.31 3.73
CA ASN A 230 10.63 1.63 4.35
C ASN A 230 10.89 2.72 3.31
N LEU A 231 10.16 3.84 3.42
CA LEU A 231 10.44 5.03 2.62
C LEU A 231 11.16 6.07 3.48
N THR A 232 12.34 6.51 3.04
CA THR A 232 13.05 7.67 3.60
C THR A 232 12.90 8.86 2.66
N PHE A 233 12.81 10.07 3.19
CA PHE A 233 12.59 11.28 2.39
C PHE A 233 13.25 12.52 3.03
N GLU A 234 13.43 13.58 2.27
CA GLU A 234 13.80 14.90 2.78
C GLU A 234 12.59 15.84 2.81
N TYR A 235 12.66 16.92 3.58
CA TYR A 235 11.52 17.86 3.71
C TYR A 235 11.11 18.49 2.37
N GLN A 236 12.06 18.64 1.44
CA GLN A 236 11.80 19.10 0.09
C GLN A 236 10.97 18.13 -0.77
N ASP A 237 10.98 16.83 -0.43
CA ASP A 237 10.19 15.81 -1.14
C ASP A 237 8.71 15.83 -0.71
N ILE A 238 8.40 16.47 0.42
CA ILE A 238 7.03 16.66 0.91
C ILE A 238 6.36 17.72 0.05
N GLU A 239 5.25 17.36 -0.59
CA GLU A 239 4.43 18.30 -1.37
C GLU A 239 3.37 18.96 -0.50
N PHE A 240 2.82 18.21 0.46
CA PHE A 240 1.90 18.75 1.46
C PHE A 240 1.80 17.86 2.69
N VAL A 241 1.28 18.43 3.77
CA VAL A 241 0.97 17.74 5.03
C VAL A 241 -0.49 17.98 5.35
N VAL A 242 -1.27 16.92 5.55
CA VAL A 242 -2.67 17.01 5.96
C VAL A 242 -2.74 17.06 7.48
N VAL A 243 -3.51 18.00 8.02
CA VAL A 243 -3.79 18.17 9.45
C VAL A 243 -5.26 18.51 9.66
N GLU A 244 -5.80 18.17 10.83
CA GLU A 244 -7.20 18.41 11.19
C GLU A 244 -7.54 19.92 11.20
N ASN A 245 -6.81 20.67 12.03
CA ASN A 245 -7.09 22.08 12.33
C ASN A 245 -5.80 22.87 12.58
N TYR A 246 -5.93 24.19 12.74
CA TYR A 246 -4.79 25.08 13.01
C TYR A 246 -4.07 24.76 14.32
N ASP A 247 -4.79 24.34 15.37
CA ASP A 247 -4.17 23.95 16.64
C ASP A 247 -3.16 22.81 16.46
N CYS A 248 -3.39 21.92 15.49
CA CYS A 248 -2.43 20.86 15.15
C CYS A 248 -1.16 21.42 14.52
N ILE A 249 -1.26 22.46 13.68
CA ILE A 249 -0.08 23.15 13.14
C ILE A 249 0.71 23.80 14.29
N GLU A 250 0.04 24.46 15.23
CA GLU A 250 0.71 25.10 16.36
C GLU A 250 1.53 24.10 17.19
N LYS A 251 1.00 22.90 17.42
CA LYS A 251 1.66 21.82 18.17
C LYS A 251 2.90 21.25 17.48
N ILE A 252 2.98 21.29 16.15
CA ILE A 252 4.16 20.84 15.43
C ILE A 252 5.33 21.77 15.75
N ASP A 253 6.51 21.19 15.93
CA ASP A 253 7.75 21.90 16.23
C ASP A 253 8.02 23.05 15.22
N SER A 254 8.49 24.20 15.74
CA SER A 254 8.67 25.41 14.94
C SER A 254 9.78 25.29 13.89
N GLU A 255 10.83 24.51 14.16
CA GLU A 255 11.90 24.24 13.20
C GLU A 255 11.38 23.35 12.07
N LEU A 256 10.60 22.30 12.40
CA LEU A 256 9.95 21.45 11.39
C LEU A 256 9.02 22.25 10.47
N LYS A 257 8.20 23.13 11.04
CA LYS A 257 7.30 24.00 10.24
C LYS A 257 8.08 24.88 9.27
N LYS A 258 9.21 25.43 9.73
CA LYS A 258 10.07 26.29 8.92
C LYS A 258 10.73 25.52 7.77
N GLU A 259 11.24 24.33 8.04
CA GLU A 259 11.91 23.49 7.04
C GLU A 259 10.94 22.93 5.99
N ILE A 260 9.73 22.56 6.40
CA ILE A 260 8.71 22.02 5.48
C ILE A 260 8.07 23.15 4.67
N GLY A 261 7.85 24.31 5.28
CA GLY A 261 7.05 25.40 4.74
C GLY A 261 5.61 25.34 5.26
N ILE A 262 5.15 26.42 5.89
CA ILE A 262 3.79 26.49 6.48
C ILE A 262 2.69 26.41 5.42
N GLU A 263 2.99 26.85 4.20
CA GLU A 263 2.10 26.80 3.04
C GLU A 263 1.78 25.38 2.56
N LYS A 264 2.61 24.39 2.95
CA LYS A 264 2.38 22.99 2.61
C LYS A 264 1.35 22.31 3.52
N PHE A 265 0.89 22.97 4.59
CA PHE A 265 -0.09 22.38 5.50
C PHE A 265 -1.52 22.58 4.98
N LEU A 266 -2.20 21.48 4.69
CA LEU A 266 -3.60 21.44 4.30
C LEU A 266 -4.45 21.16 5.54
N VAL A 267 -5.27 22.15 5.92
CA VAL A 267 -6.11 22.12 7.12
C VAL A 267 -7.51 21.63 6.77
N MET A 268 -7.87 20.42 7.21
CA MET A 268 -9.13 19.78 6.85
C MET A 268 -10.38 20.57 7.28
N ASP A 269 -10.34 21.26 8.42
CA ASP A 269 -11.46 22.12 8.86
C ASP A 269 -11.81 23.22 7.85
N ILE A 270 -10.80 23.77 7.15
CA ILE A 270 -11.03 24.77 6.10
C ILE A 270 -11.68 24.11 4.89
N TYR A 271 -11.20 22.92 4.51
CA TYR A 271 -11.76 22.16 3.40
C TYR A 271 -13.23 21.81 3.64
N GLU A 272 -13.56 21.33 4.85
CA GLU A 272 -14.95 21.08 5.22
C GLU A 272 -15.80 22.35 5.21
N SER A 273 -15.24 23.47 5.66
CA SER A 273 -15.94 24.76 5.67
C SER A 273 -16.25 25.24 4.25
N ILE A 274 -15.28 25.12 3.34
CA ILE A 274 -15.48 25.44 1.91
C ILE A 274 -16.58 24.55 1.33
N GLU A 275 -16.54 23.24 1.58
CA GLU A 275 -17.55 22.32 1.06
C GLU A 275 -18.95 22.57 1.66
N LYS A 276 -19.05 23.00 2.93
CA LYS A 276 -20.32 23.39 3.56
C LYS A 276 -20.91 24.67 2.94
N LEU A 277 -20.06 25.66 2.63
CA LEU A 277 -20.48 26.94 2.03
C LEU A 277 -20.78 26.80 0.53
N TRP A 278 -20.00 25.99 -0.17
CA TRP A 278 -20.11 25.71 -1.59
C TRP A 278 -20.02 24.20 -1.82
N PRO A 279 -21.16 23.48 -1.75
CA PRO A 279 -21.21 22.03 -1.93
C PRO A 279 -20.97 21.69 -3.40
N VAL A 280 -19.70 21.71 -3.80
CA VAL A 280 -19.25 21.46 -5.16
C VAL A 280 -19.16 19.96 -5.45
N HIS A 281 -19.03 19.11 -4.43
CA HIS A 281 -18.82 17.67 -4.59
C HIS A 281 -19.99 16.81 -4.12
N ASN A 282 -21.11 17.41 -3.69
CA ASN A 282 -22.27 16.69 -3.15
C ASN A 282 -21.82 15.60 -2.17
N LEU A 283 -20.88 15.93 -1.28
CA LEU A 283 -20.55 15.03 -0.19
C LEU A 283 -21.85 14.73 0.54
N SER A 284 -22.15 13.45 0.75
CA SER A 284 -23.26 13.03 1.61
C SER A 284 -22.90 13.35 3.07
N ILE A 285 -22.71 14.64 3.37
CA ILE A 285 -22.55 15.17 4.72
C ILE A 285 -23.92 14.99 5.36
N ASN A 286 -24.11 13.80 5.92
CA ASN A 286 -25.26 13.53 6.76
C ASN A 286 -25.17 14.52 7.93
N ASN A 287 -26.18 15.39 8.04
CA ASN A 287 -26.48 16.22 9.20
C ASN A 287 -26.65 15.35 10.47
N GLN A 288 -25.56 14.87 11.07
CA GLN A 288 -25.58 14.09 12.31
C GLN A 288 -24.58 14.56 13.37
N ARG A 289 -24.13 15.81 13.29
CA ARG A 289 -23.52 16.49 14.45
C ARG A 289 -24.28 17.78 14.74
N GLY A 290 -25.44 17.59 15.36
CA GLY A 290 -26.29 18.65 15.90
C GLY A 290 -27.44 17.96 16.62
N GLU A 291 -27.55 18.20 17.93
CA GLU A 291 -28.52 17.63 18.88
C GLU A 291 -28.16 16.27 19.50
N LYS A 292 -27.31 16.33 20.54
CA LYS A 292 -27.66 15.86 21.89
C LYS A 292 -26.94 16.71 22.92
#